data_AF-A0A970D2M6-F1
#
_entry.id   AF-A0A970D2M6-F1
#
_cell.length_a   1.000
_cell.length_b   1.000
_cell.length_c   1.000
_cell.angle_alpha   90.00
_cell.angle_beta   90.00
_cell.angle_gamma   90.00
#
_symmetry.space_group_name_H-M   'P 1'
#
loop_
_entity.id
_entity.type
_entity.pdbx_description
1 polymer ?
#
loop_
_entity_poly.entity_id
_entity_poly.type
_entity_poly.pdbx_seq_one_letter_code
_entity_poly.pdbx_strand_id
1 'polypeptide(L)'
;MNEVTQQFPCPGCGGDMVFDVEKQCLSCPYCGNTIEITKDDYSVIKEYPIETAMETVSRDWGGKTTIIRCDSCGAETVIDANQLTTECVFCGSIHIRPESNEDVIKPETIIPFKIDKQAAIDKFRQWLKKRYFSPNNLKIMAKEEKIQGVYIPFWTYDADTYSFYTAEKGMYYYVTENVYVKNSQGKGRYEKRRVRKTRWYSTSGTYRHYFNDVLVCASNQEGRNLIKRLEPFYLKELVPYKSEYLSGFCAEKYSIGLEQGFNEAKSTIRSQLHSLIRNQIAADEVRNLRINTSYSDVKFKHILLPIWISAYKYGDKIYKFLVNGQTGEVKGKAPVSAVKVIALIIAILILIAVYFFYINK
;
A
#
# COMPACT_ATOMS: atom_id res chain seq x y z
N MET A 1 39.57 -16.30 9.35
CA MET A 1 38.47 -16.96 10.08
C MET A 1 37.38 -17.18 9.05
N ASN A 2 37.21 -18.41 8.57
CA ASN A 2 36.37 -18.67 7.40
C ASN A 2 34.90 -18.47 7.77
N GLU A 3 34.32 -17.40 7.23
CA GLU A 3 32.96 -16.96 7.47
C GLU A 3 32.00 -17.81 6.64
N VAL A 4 31.23 -18.68 7.29
CA VAL A 4 30.22 -19.49 6.63
C VAL A 4 29.01 -18.61 6.32
N THR A 5 28.84 -18.29 5.03
CA THR A 5 27.68 -17.58 4.47
C THR A 5 26.47 -18.50 4.45
N GLN A 6 25.27 -17.96 4.66
CA GLN A 6 24.05 -18.74 4.50
C GLN A 6 23.84 -19.00 3.01
N GLN A 7 24.09 -20.23 2.61
CA GLN A 7 23.90 -20.70 1.24
C GLN A 7 22.64 -21.57 1.23
N PHE A 8 21.83 -21.44 0.19
CA PHE A 8 20.91 -22.50 -0.22
C PHE A 8 21.60 -23.28 -1.35
N PRO A 9 22.67 -24.05 -1.09
CA PRO A 9 23.43 -24.69 -2.14
C PRO A 9 22.59 -25.78 -2.77
N CYS A 10 22.57 -25.80 -4.09
CA CYS A 10 21.89 -26.84 -4.83
C CYS A 10 22.58 -28.19 -4.57
N PRO A 11 21.86 -29.23 -4.12
CA PRO A 11 22.46 -30.54 -3.87
C PRO A 11 22.97 -31.22 -5.16
N GLY A 12 22.50 -30.77 -6.33
CA GLY A 12 22.93 -31.32 -7.62
C GLY A 12 24.21 -30.68 -8.19
N CYS A 13 24.45 -29.39 -7.98
CA CYS A 13 25.59 -28.68 -8.62
C CYS A 13 26.33 -27.69 -7.72
N GLY A 14 25.87 -27.48 -6.48
CA GLY A 14 26.45 -26.53 -5.53
C GLY A 14 26.12 -25.06 -5.79
N GLY A 15 25.45 -24.72 -6.89
CA GLY A 15 25.04 -23.33 -7.18
C GLY A 15 23.92 -22.84 -6.26
N ASP A 16 23.86 -21.53 -6.02
CA ASP A 16 22.84 -20.93 -5.14
C ASP A 16 21.43 -21.08 -5.72
N MET A 17 20.49 -21.58 -4.90
CA MET A 17 19.09 -21.72 -5.26
C MET A 17 18.31 -20.44 -4.93
N VAL A 18 17.37 -20.07 -5.81
CA VAL A 18 16.51 -18.89 -5.68
C VAL A 18 15.05 -19.27 -5.48
N PHE A 19 14.25 -18.40 -4.88
CA PHE A 19 12.82 -18.62 -4.75
C PHE A 19 12.14 -18.53 -6.12
N ASP A 20 11.57 -19.65 -6.56
CA ASP A 20 10.76 -19.76 -7.78
C ASP A 20 9.31 -19.37 -7.45
N VAL A 21 8.89 -18.21 -7.96
CA VAL A 21 7.57 -17.64 -7.73
C VAL A 21 6.45 -18.52 -8.31
N GLU A 22 6.69 -19.20 -9.41
CA GLU A 22 5.65 -20.00 -10.06
C GLU A 22 5.47 -21.34 -9.34
N LYS A 23 6.59 -21.98 -8.95
CA LYS A 23 6.59 -23.27 -8.26
C LYS A 23 6.44 -23.18 -6.75
N GLN A 24 6.62 -21.98 -6.17
CA GLN A 24 6.62 -21.74 -4.72
C GLN A 24 7.64 -22.62 -3.98
N CYS A 25 8.84 -22.77 -4.55
CA CYS A 25 9.91 -23.60 -4.02
C CYS A 25 11.27 -22.95 -4.28
N LEU A 26 12.35 -23.48 -3.70
CA LEU A 26 13.69 -23.11 -4.12
C LEU A 26 14.02 -23.82 -5.43
N SER A 27 14.49 -23.10 -6.44
CA SER A 27 14.95 -23.64 -7.72
C SER A 27 16.37 -23.19 -8.04
N CYS A 28 17.20 -24.12 -8.51
CA CYS A 28 18.54 -23.82 -8.97
C CYS A 28 18.50 -23.30 -10.42
N PRO A 29 18.96 -22.06 -10.69
CA PRO A 29 18.96 -21.51 -12.04
C PRO A 29 19.98 -22.20 -12.98
N TYR A 30 20.92 -22.97 -12.43
CA TYR A 30 22.00 -23.61 -13.21
C TYR A 30 21.65 -25.01 -13.70
N CYS A 31 21.08 -25.87 -12.84
CA CYS A 31 20.78 -27.26 -13.19
C CYS A 31 19.28 -27.61 -13.12
N GLY A 32 18.42 -26.67 -12.69
CA GLY A 32 16.97 -26.85 -12.63
C GLY A 32 16.46 -27.66 -11.44
N ASN A 33 17.34 -28.15 -10.56
CA ASN A 33 16.90 -28.87 -9.35
C ASN A 33 16.01 -28.00 -8.46
N THR A 34 15.07 -28.62 -7.75
CA THR A 34 14.12 -27.92 -6.88
C THR A 34 14.09 -28.52 -5.47
N ILE A 35 13.91 -27.67 -4.47
CA ILE A 35 13.70 -28.06 -3.07
C ILE A 35 12.42 -27.39 -2.58
N GLU A 36 11.49 -28.18 -2.06
CA GLU A 36 10.27 -27.65 -1.46
C GLU A 36 10.58 -26.85 -0.19
N ILE A 37 9.92 -25.70 -0.04
CA ILE A 37 9.95 -24.96 1.22
C ILE A 37 8.97 -25.65 2.14
N THR A 38 9.46 -26.26 3.23
CA THR A 38 8.61 -26.94 4.21
C THR A 38 7.52 -25.97 4.67
N LYS A 39 6.27 -26.34 4.48
CA LYS A 39 5.14 -25.61 5.06
C LYS A 39 4.95 -26.21 6.44
N ASP A 40 5.56 -25.61 7.45
CA ASP A 40 5.28 -26.02 8.82
C ASP A 40 3.76 -25.81 9.04
N ASP A 41 3.09 -26.78 9.65
CA ASP A 41 1.68 -26.68 10.02
C ASP A 41 1.49 -25.40 10.83
N TYR A 42 0.88 -24.37 10.21
CA TYR A 42 0.62 -23.00 10.70
C TYR A 42 0.98 -22.78 12.18
N SER A 43 2.26 -22.86 12.51
CA SER A 43 2.70 -22.94 13.90
C SER A 43 2.38 -21.57 14.46
N VAL A 44 1.33 -21.52 15.30
CA VAL A 44 0.61 -20.33 15.79
C VAL A 44 1.34 -19.04 15.43
N ILE A 45 0.96 -18.41 14.31
CA ILE A 45 1.46 -17.07 13.95
C ILE A 45 1.34 -16.20 15.20
N LYS A 46 2.46 -15.72 15.72
CA LYS A 46 2.47 -15.03 17.00
C LYS A 46 2.20 -13.56 16.82
N GLU A 47 1.31 -13.06 17.67
CA GLU A 47 1.07 -11.64 17.83
C GLU A 47 1.60 -11.24 19.20
N TYR A 48 2.38 -10.17 19.21
CA TYR A 48 3.13 -9.75 20.37
C TYR A 48 2.44 -8.54 21.00
N PRO A 49 2.22 -8.51 22.32
CA PRO A 49 1.77 -7.30 23.00
C PRO A 49 2.76 -6.16 22.74
N ILE A 50 2.26 -4.98 22.41
CA ILE A 50 3.13 -3.85 22.05
C ILE A 50 4.01 -3.41 23.23
N GLU A 51 3.54 -3.59 24.47
CA GLU A 51 4.23 -3.20 25.70
C GLU A 51 5.45 -4.08 26.01
N THR A 52 5.40 -5.37 25.64
CA THR A 52 6.50 -6.33 25.88
C THR A 52 7.29 -6.64 24.61
N ALA A 53 7.00 -5.92 23.52
CA ALA A 53 7.54 -6.13 22.19
C ALA A 53 9.08 -6.21 22.18
N MET A 54 9.74 -5.21 22.78
CA MET A 54 11.19 -5.06 22.68
C MET A 54 11.96 -6.21 23.33
N GLU A 55 11.37 -6.89 24.31
CA GLU A 55 12.00 -7.97 25.07
C GLU A 55 11.71 -9.36 24.49
N THR A 56 10.56 -9.52 23.81
CA THR A 56 10.03 -10.83 23.44
C THR A 56 10.19 -11.18 21.96
N VAL A 57 10.42 -10.20 21.08
CA VAL A 57 10.55 -10.46 19.64
C VAL A 57 11.93 -10.95 19.25
N SER A 58 11.93 -11.99 18.40
CA SER A 58 13.16 -12.44 17.75
C SER A 58 13.64 -11.40 16.74
N ARG A 59 14.96 -11.28 16.68
CA ARG A 59 15.68 -10.42 15.72
C ARG A 59 16.63 -11.23 14.86
N ASP A 60 16.64 -12.54 15.06
CA ASP A 60 17.38 -13.48 14.23
C ASP A 60 16.56 -13.77 12.97
N TRP A 61 16.95 -13.20 11.83
CA TRP A 61 16.32 -13.43 10.53
C TRP A 61 16.58 -14.84 9.96
N GLY A 62 17.22 -15.71 10.76
CA GLY A 62 17.55 -17.07 10.40
C GLY A 62 18.85 -17.15 9.61
N GLY A 63 19.74 -16.16 9.71
CA GLY A 63 20.99 -16.08 8.95
C GLY A 63 21.75 -14.75 9.02
N LYS A 64 22.91 -14.69 8.34
CA LYS A 64 23.70 -13.45 8.23
C LYS A 64 23.10 -12.54 7.16
N THR A 65 22.37 -11.53 7.60
CA THR A 65 21.91 -10.43 6.75
C THR A 65 22.93 -9.31 6.69
N THR A 66 23.00 -8.63 5.55
CA THR A 66 23.71 -7.35 5.44
C THR A 66 22.69 -6.25 5.22
N ILE A 67 22.81 -5.16 5.97
CA ILE A 67 22.02 -3.96 5.71
C ILE A 67 22.82 -3.11 4.74
N ILE A 68 22.17 -2.68 3.67
CA ILE A 68 22.71 -1.67 2.74
C ILE A 68 21.89 -0.41 2.87
N ARG A 69 22.56 0.73 2.99
CA ARG A 69 21.94 2.05 2.96
C ARG A 69 22.26 2.78 1.67
N CYS A 70 21.26 3.42 1.08
CA CYS A 70 21.43 4.32 -0.05
C CYS A 70 21.65 5.77 0.42
N ASP A 71 22.73 6.40 -0.04
CA ASP A 71 23.08 7.77 0.33
C ASP A 71 22.22 8.81 -0.40
N SER A 72 21.56 8.42 -1.49
CA SER A 72 20.73 9.31 -2.29
C SER A 72 19.29 9.43 -1.78
N CYS A 73 18.69 8.33 -1.31
CA CYS A 73 17.30 8.35 -0.83
C CYS A 73 17.13 7.91 0.62
N GLY A 74 18.19 7.46 1.29
CA GLY A 74 18.15 6.99 2.68
C GLY A 74 17.49 5.63 2.87
N ALA A 75 17.21 4.89 1.78
CA ALA A 75 16.65 3.55 1.88
C ALA A 75 17.63 2.57 2.52
N GLU A 76 17.16 1.82 3.50
CA GLU A 76 17.88 0.73 4.13
C GLU A 76 17.24 -0.59 3.71
N THR A 77 18.04 -1.46 3.12
CA THR A 77 17.60 -2.73 2.57
C THR A 77 18.39 -3.85 3.23
N VAL A 78 17.66 -4.82 3.77
CA VAL A 78 18.17 -6.11 4.21
C VAL A 78 18.34 -6.97 2.96
N ILE A 79 19.59 -7.33 2.69
CA ILE A 79 19.94 -8.25 1.61
C ILE A 79 20.59 -9.50 2.18
N ASP A 80 20.50 -10.58 1.43
CA ASP A 80 21.35 -11.76 1.66
C ASP A 80 22.83 -11.38 1.48
N ALA A 81 23.72 -11.96 2.28
CA ALA A 81 25.14 -11.63 2.29
C ALA A 81 25.85 -11.87 0.94
N ASN A 82 25.34 -12.75 0.07
CA ASN A 82 25.88 -12.99 -1.28
C ASN A 82 25.18 -12.17 -2.37
N GLN A 83 24.11 -11.44 -2.04
CA GLN A 83 23.40 -10.63 -3.02
C GLN A 83 24.15 -9.31 -3.26
N LEU A 84 24.86 -9.24 -4.37
CA LEU A 84 25.46 -7.98 -4.82
C LEU A 84 24.39 -7.13 -5.51
N THR A 85 23.91 -6.08 -4.85
CA THR A 85 23.20 -5.01 -5.55
C THR A 85 24.17 -3.92 -5.95
N THR A 86 24.09 -3.45 -7.19
CA THR A 86 24.91 -2.34 -7.71
C THR A 86 24.14 -1.01 -7.71
N GLU A 87 22.83 -1.06 -7.47
CA GLU A 87 21.94 0.10 -7.47
C GLU A 87 20.86 -0.02 -6.39
N CYS A 88 20.37 1.10 -5.90
CA CYS A 88 19.27 1.17 -4.95
C CYS A 88 17.94 0.83 -5.63
N VAL A 89 17.23 -0.16 -5.10
CA VAL A 89 15.93 -0.64 -5.62
C VAL A 89 14.84 0.44 -5.66
N PHE A 90 14.97 1.47 -4.83
CA PHE A 90 13.97 2.53 -4.67
C PHE A 90 14.19 3.75 -5.57
N CYS A 91 15.44 4.08 -5.90
CA CYS A 91 15.78 5.31 -6.64
C CYS A 91 16.74 5.11 -7.81
N GLY A 92 17.34 3.92 -7.96
CA GLY A 92 18.30 3.61 -9.03
C GLY A 92 19.69 4.22 -8.83
N SER A 93 20.00 4.76 -7.64
CA SER A 93 21.33 5.30 -7.33
C SER A 93 22.35 4.20 -7.07
N ILE A 94 23.58 4.36 -7.55
CA ILE A 94 24.71 3.47 -7.25
C ILE A 94 25.43 3.82 -5.94
N HIS A 95 25.03 4.91 -5.27
CA HIS A 95 25.61 5.34 -4.00
C HIS A 95 24.97 4.57 -2.84
N ILE A 96 25.47 3.36 -2.64
CA ILE A 96 25.04 2.43 -1.59
C ILE A 96 26.25 2.00 -0.76
N ARG A 97 26.04 1.80 0.55
CA ARG A 97 27.09 1.37 1.48
C ARG A 97 26.56 0.34 2.47
N PRO A 98 27.39 -0.59 2.97
CA PRO A 98 27.00 -1.47 4.06
C PRO A 98 26.79 -0.65 5.34
N GLU A 99 25.74 -0.98 6.09
CA GLU A 99 25.42 -0.46 7.41
C GLU A 99 25.57 -1.62 8.41
N SER A 100 25.96 -1.33 9.66
CA SER A 100 26.03 -2.35 10.71
C SER A 100 24.65 -2.96 10.95
N ASN A 101 24.62 -4.27 11.20
CA ASN A 101 23.38 -4.97 11.52
C ASN A 101 22.84 -4.46 12.86
N GLU A 102 21.82 -3.61 12.79
CA GLU A 102 21.12 -3.11 13.98
C GLU A 102 20.04 -4.12 14.44
N ASP A 103 19.49 -3.85 15.61
CA ASP A 103 18.45 -4.60 16.34
C ASP A 103 17.10 -4.66 15.58
N VAL A 104 17.07 -5.28 14.39
CA VAL A 104 15.90 -5.32 13.49
C VAL A 104 14.97 -6.47 13.85
N ILE A 105 13.72 -6.15 14.20
CA ILE A 105 12.67 -7.13 14.48
C ILE A 105 12.46 -8.03 13.26
N LYS A 106 12.57 -9.36 13.46
CA LYS A 106 12.30 -10.34 12.41
C LYS A 106 10.82 -10.30 12.00
N PRO A 107 10.49 -10.41 10.71
CA PRO A 107 9.13 -10.66 10.26
C PRO A 107 8.63 -11.98 10.86
N GLU A 108 7.42 -11.98 11.38
CA GLU A 108 6.76 -13.22 11.80
C GLU A 108 6.17 -13.93 10.57
N THR A 109 5.64 -13.15 9.63
CA THR A 109 4.98 -13.67 8.44
C THR A 109 5.31 -12.89 7.18
N ILE A 110 5.05 -13.52 6.04
CA ILE A 110 5.29 -12.98 4.71
C ILE A 110 4.16 -13.41 3.78
N ILE A 111 3.82 -12.58 2.80
CA ILE A 111 3.05 -13.06 1.63
C ILE A 111 4.07 -13.39 0.56
N PRO A 112 4.24 -14.66 0.14
CA PRO A 112 5.17 -15.00 -0.93
C PRO A 112 4.77 -14.28 -2.22
N PHE A 113 5.75 -13.90 -3.05
CA PHE A 113 5.45 -13.46 -4.41
C PHE A 113 4.59 -14.51 -5.12
N LYS A 114 3.54 -14.06 -5.83
CA LYS A 114 2.68 -14.88 -6.69
C LYS A 114 2.72 -14.44 -8.16
N ILE A 115 3.02 -13.17 -8.37
CA ILE A 115 3.24 -12.59 -9.69
C ILE A 115 4.75 -12.63 -9.94
N ASP A 116 5.17 -13.42 -10.94
CA ASP A 116 6.56 -13.47 -11.36
C ASP A 116 6.99 -12.16 -12.04
N LYS A 117 8.30 -12.03 -12.26
CA LYS A 117 8.92 -10.84 -12.84
C LYS A 117 8.35 -10.50 -14.22
N GLN A 118 8.16 -11.50 -15.09
CA GLN A 118 7.69 -11.30 -16.45
C GLN A 118 6.22 -10.87 -16.45
N ALA A 119 5.39 -11.51 -15.64
CA ALA A 119 4.01 -11.10 -15.43
C ALA A 119 3.90 -9.66 -14.91
N ALA A 120 4.77 -9.25 -13.97
CA ALA A 120 4.81 -7.88 -13.45
C ALA A 120 5.17 -6.85 -14.55
N ILE A 121 6.15 -7.16 -15.40
CA ILE A 121 6.51 -6.34 -16.58
C ILE A 121 5.33 -6.21 -17.53
N ASP A 122 4.58 -7.28 -17.77
CA ASP A 122 3.44 -7.24 -18.68
C ASP A 122 2.26 -6.46 -18.11
N LYS A 123 2.00 -6.55 -16.81
CA LYS A 123 1.02 -5.69 -16.11
C LYS A 123 1.39 -4.22 -16.22
N PHE A 124 2.66 -3.89 -16.07
CA PHE A 124 3.15 -2.53 -16.28
C PHE A 124 2.90 -2.02 -17.70
N ARG A 125 3.28 -2.81 -18.70
CA ARG A 125 3.07 -2.48 -20.12
C ARG A 125 1.59 -2.23 -20.42
N GLN A 126 0.70 -3.06 -19.88
CA GLN A 126 -0.75 -2.89 -20.03
C GLN A 126 -1.23 -1.58 -19.39
N TRP A 127 -0.71 -1.22 -18.23
CA TRP A 127 -1.05 0.04 -17.56
C TRP A 127 -0.59 1.28 -18.31
N LEU A 128 0.64 1.26 -18.84
CA LEU A 128 1.15 2.35 -19.68
C LEU A 128 0.33 2.52 -20.96
N LYS A 129 -0.14 1.42 -21.58
CA LYS A 129 -0.99 1.49 -22.78
C LYS A 129 -2.28 2.28 -22.53
N LYS A 130 -2.88 2.17 -21.33
CA LYS A 130 -4.10 2.89 -20.95
C LYS A 130 -3.91 4.40 -20.72
N ARG A 131 -2.66 4.89 -20.67
CA ARG A 131 -2.38 6.33 -20.47
C ARG A 131 -2.13 7.04 -21.80
N TYR A 132 -3.19 7.64 -22.35
CA TYR A 132 -3.16 8.36 -23.62
C TYR A 132 -2.13 9.50 -23.66
N PHE A 133 -2.03 10.27 -22.58
CA PHE A 133 -1.13 11.42 -22.48
C PHE A 133 0.32 11.07 -22.15
N SER A 134 0.66 9.80 -21.93
CA SER A 134 2.07 9.43 -21.74
C SER A 134 2.87 9.57 -23.04
N PRO A 135 4.12 10.06 -23.00
CA PRO A 135 5.02 10.11 -24.16
C PRO A 135 5.18 8.75 -24.85
N ASN A 136 5.33 8.74 -26.18
CA ASN A 136 5.48 7.49 -26.93
C ASN A 136 6.84 6.81 -26.67
N ASN A 137 7.90 7.59 -26.47
CA ASN A 137 9.24 7.08 -26.12
C ASN A 137 9.27 6.37 -24.77
N LEU A 138 8.41 6.76 -23.82
CA LEU A 138 8.24 6.07 -22.55
C LEU A 138 7.78 4.61 -22.75
N LYS A 139 6.90 4.36 -23.73
CA LYS A 139 6.41 3.01 -24.04
C LYS A 139 7.49 2.12 -24.66
N ILE A 140 8.54 2.71 -25.22
CA ILE A 140 9.70 2.01 -25.81
C ILE A 140 10.71 1.71 -24.70
N MET A 141 11.03 2.69 -23.85
CA MET A 141 11.90 2.53 -22.67
C MET A 141 11.36 1.49 -21.69
N ALA A 142 10.02 1.40 -21.56
CA ALA A 142 9.33 0.36 -20.81
C ALA A 142 9.63 -1.10 -21.25
N LYS A 143 10.29 -1.31 -22.40
CA LYS A 143 10.67 -2.65 -22.87
C LYS A 143 11.94 -3.19 -22.21
N GLU A 144 12.81 -2.31 -21.71
CA GLU A 144 14.15 -2.64 -21.20
C GLU A 144 14.22 -2.62 -19.65
N GLU A 145 13.07 -2.67 -18.98
CA GLU A 145 13.00 -2.25 -17.57
C GLU A 145 13.69 -3.19 -16.57
N LYS A 146 14.52 -2.56 -15.74
CA LYS A 146 14.99 -3.08 -14.46
C LYS A 146 13.87 -3.00 -13.42
N ILE A 147 12.97 -3.98 -13.46
CA ILE A 147 12.06 -4.21 -12.34
C ILE A 147 12.76 -5.10 -11.30
N GLN A 148 12.60 -4.77 -10.03
CA GLN A 148 13.19 -5.49 -8.91
C GLN A 148 12.10 -5.89 -7.92
N GLY A 149 12.18 -7.11 -7.41
CA GLY A 149 11.24 -7.62 -6.42
C GLY A 149 11.73 -7.26 -5.03
N VAL A 150 10.88 -6.59 -4.26
CA VAL A 150 11.20 -6.10 -2.93
C VAL A 150 10.07 -6.49 -1.97
N TYR A 151 10.43 -7.03 -0.82
CA TYR A 151 9.53 -7.15 0.31
C TYR A 151 9.53 -5.87 1.12
N ILE A 152 8.37 -5.25 1.24
CA ILE A 152 8.19 -4.02 2.02
C ILE A 152 7.65 -4.41 3.41
N PRO A 153 8.21 -3.84 4.49
CA PRO A 153 7.77 -4.11 5.84
C PRO A 153 6.48 -3.39 6.17
N PHE A 154 5.60 -4.10 6.85
CA PHE A 154 4.35 -3.59 7.39
C PHE A 154 4.19 -4.07 8.83
N TRP A 155 3.50 -3.24 9.60
CA TRP A 155 2.94 -3.64 10.89
C TRP A 155 1.48 -4.00 10.66
N THR A 156 1.01 -5.08 11.26
CA THR A 156 -0.41 -5.23 11.54
C THR A 156 -0.63 -5.01 13.02
N TYR A 157 -1.75 -4.34 13.37
CA TYR A 157 -2.14 -4.11 14.74
C TYR A 157 -3.52 -4.64 15.02
N ASP A 158 -3.60 -5.31 16.15
CA ASP A 158 -4.83 -5.75 16.76
C ASP A 158 -5.10 -4.88 17.96
N ALA A 159 -6.35 -4.45 18.13
CA ALA A 159 -6.71 -3.59 19.25
C ALA A 159 -8.19 -3.71 19.60
N ASP A 160 -8.46 -3.91 20.89
CA ASP A 160 -9.76 -3.66 21.46
C ASP A 160 -9.95 -2.16 21.66
N THR A 161 -11.11 -1.66 21.23
CA THR A 161 -11.49 -0.27 21.41
C THR A 161 -12.73 -0.12 22.26
N TYR A 162 -12.67 0.82 23.20
CA TYR A 162 -13.83 1.31 23.94
C TYR A 162 -14.00 2.80 23.68
N SER A 163 -15.09 3.15 23.00
CA SER A 163 -15.36 4.53 22.58
C SER A 163 -16.57 5.10 23.27
N PHE A 164 -16.46 6.32 23.81
CA PHE A 164 -17.59 7.15 24.19
C PHE A 164 -17.83 8.20 23.10
N TYR A 165 -19.08 8.40 22.69
CA TYR A 165 -19.42 9.38 21.67
C TYR A 165 -20.56 10.32 22.08
N THR A 166 -20.53 11.53 21.52
CA THR A 166 -21.64 12.48 21.53
C THR A 166 -21.90 12.95 20.10
N ALA A 167 -23.15 13.21 19.77
CA ALA A 167 -23.56 13.68 18.45
C ALA A 167 -24.92 14.40 18.52
N GLU A 168 -25.32 15.01 17.42
CA GLU A 168 -26.70 15.40 17.18
C GLU A 168 -27.31 14.53 16.08
N LYS A 169 -28.46 13.94 16.36
CA LYS A 169 -29.26 13.19 15.39
C LYS A 169 -30.39 14.06 14.83
N GLY A 170 -30.44 14.16 13.52
CA GLY A 170 -31.47 14.85 12.76
C GLY A 170 -32.54 13.88 12.31
N MET A 171 -33.80 14.18 12.63
CA MET A 171 -34.96 13.45 12.11
C MET A 171 -35.71 14.35 11.12
N TYR A 172 -35.95 13.85 9.92
CA TYR A 172 -36.73 14.55 8.91
C TYR A 172 -38.20 14.56 9.31
N TYR A 173 -38.82 15.72 9.14
CA TYR A 173 -40.25 15.88 9.17
C TYR A 173 -40.68 16.83 8.05
N TYR A 174 -41.94 16.73 7.63
CA TYR A 174 -42.46 17.52 6.52
C TYR A 174 -43.56 18.43 7.04
N VAL A 175 -43.47 19.70 6.69
CA VAL A 175 -44.52 20.70 6.96
C VAL A 175 -45.02 21.28 5.65
N THR A 176 -46.31 21.64 5.61
CA THR A 176 -46.90 22.33 4.46
C THR A 176 -46.70 23.82 4.64
N GLU A 177 -45.99 24.46 3.71
CA GLU A 177 -45.74 25.90 3.71
C GLU A 177 -46.24 26.56 2.42
N ASN A 178 -46.65 27.82 2.51
CA ASN A 178 -46.98 28.63 1.34
C ASN A 178 -45.70 29.19 0.74
N VAL A 179 -45.31 28.69 -0.43
CA VAL A 179 -44.12 29.15 -1.16
C VAL A 179 -44.55 30.03 -2.31
N TYR A 180 -43.95 31.21 -2.45
CA TYR A 180 -44.21 32.11 -3.57
C TYR A 180 -43.46 31.65 -4.82
N VAL A 181 -44.19 31.42 -5.91
CA VAL A 181 -43.64 30.93 -7.18
C VAL A 181 -44.02 31.87 -8.32
N LYS A 182 -43.05 32.21 -9.18
CA LYS A 182 -43.27 33.02 -10.39
C LYS A 182 -43.33 32.11 -11.61
N ASN A 183 -44.28 32.37 -12.51
CA ASN A 183 -44.31 31.71 -13.81
C ASN A 183 -43.33 32.39 -14.80
N SER A 184 -43.18 31.81 -16.00
CA SER A 184 -42.30 32.32 -17.07
C SER A 184 -42.65 33.74 -17.56
N GLN A 185 -43.83 34.26 -17.19
CA GLN A 185 -44.32 35.60 -17.52
C GLN A 185 -44.18 36.59 -16.34
N GLY A 186 -43.50 36.21 -15.25
CA GLY A 186 -43.22 37.09 -14.10
C GLY A 186 -44.37 37.27 -13.10
N LYS A 187 -45.54 36.66 -13.32
CA LYS A 187 -46.69 36.72 -12.42
C LYS A 187 -46.54 35.68 -11.31
N GLY A 188 -46.60 36.10 -10.04
CA GLY A 188 -46.37 35.20 -8.91
C GLY A 188 -47.63 34.83 -8.13
N ARG A 189 -47.67 33.60 -7.60
CA ARG A 189 -48.74 33.06 -6.74
C ARG A 189 -48.14 32.30 -5.57
N TYR A 190 -48.89 32.17 -4.48
CA TYR A 190 -48.54 31.25 -3.40
C TYR A 190 -49.02 29.83 -3.72
N GLU A 191 -48.16 28.85 -3.52
CA GLU A 191 -48.46 27.44 -3.69
C GLU A 191 -48.11 26.68 -2.39
N LYS A 192 -49.01 25.81 -1.93
CA LYS A 192 -48.73 24.92 -0.80
C LYS A 192 -47.73 23.86 -1.24
N ARG A 193 -46.54 23.84 -0.65
CA ARG A 193 -45.53 22.81 -0.91
C ARG A 193 -45.16 22.11 0.39
N ARG A 194 -44.91 20.80 0.30
CA ARG A 194 -44.30 20.04 1.40
C ARG A 194 -42.82 20.39 1.46
N VAL A 195 -42.40 21.03 2.54
CA VAL A 195 -41.00 21.39 2.79
C VAL A 195 -40.42 20.43 3.83
N ARG A 196 -39.26 19.85 3.52
CA ARG A 196 -38.52 18.99 4.45
C ARG A 196 -37.81 19.89 5.48
N LYS A 197 -38.03 19.61 6.76
CA LYS A 197 -37.29 20.20 7.88
C LYS A 197 -36.60 19.10 8.67
N THR A 198 -35.54 19.48 9.38
CA THR A 198 -34.77 18.57 10.25
C THR A 198 -34.93 18.99 11.69
N ARG A 199 -35.33 18.07 12.57
CA ARG A 199 -35.37 18.28 14.01
C ARG A 199 -34.16 17.60 14.63
N TRP A 200 -33.35 18.38 15.35
CA TRP A 200 -32.10 17.90 15.96
C TRP A 200 -32.31 17.53 17.42
N TYR A 201 -31.74 16.38 17.80
CA TYR A 201 -31.73 15.88 19.17
C TYR A 201 -30.30 15.51 19.56
N SER A 202 -29.87 15.89 20.76
CA SER A 202 -28.61 15.41 21.33
C SER A 202 -28.68 13.91 21.56
N THR A 203 -27.59 13.21 21.26
CA THR A 203 -27.44 11.78 21.51
C THR A 203 -26.01 11.48 21.96
N SER A 204 -25.88 10.48 22.82
CA SER A 204 -24.58 9.97 23.28
C SER A 204 -24.68 8.47 23.48
N GLY A 205 -23.53 7.82 23.54
CA GLY A 205 -23.47 6.39 23.76
C GLY A 205 -22.05 5.88 23.85
N THR A 206 -21.93 4.56 23.96
CA THR A 206 -20.66 3.86 23.94
C THR A 206 -20.64 2.87 22.79
N TYR A 207 -19.44 2.56 22.30
CA TYR A 207 -19.23 1.61 21.22
C TYR A 207 -17.97 0.79 21.49
N ARG A 208 -18.09 -0.53 21.38
CA ARG A 208 -16.97 -1.47 21.49
C ARG A 208 -16.73 -2.09 20.13
N HIS A 209 -15.48 -2.15 19.73
CA HIS A 209 -15.08 -2.81 18.49
C HIS A 209 -13.67 -3.36 18.61
N TYR A 210 -13.49 -4.60 18.18
CA TYR A 210 -12.18 -5.20 18.02
C TYR A 210 -11.72 -5.00 16.58
N PHE A 211 -10.55 -4.41 16.42
CA PHE A 211 -9.87 -4.29 15.13
C PHE A 211 -8.84 -5.40 15.02
N ASN A 212 -8.88 -6.14 13.91
CA ASN A 212 -7.93 -7.19 13.58
C ASN A 212 -7.16 -6.79 12.32
N ASP A 213 -5.84 -6.98 12.35
CA ASP A 213 -4.90 -6.76 11.26
C ASP A 213 -4.99 -5.35 10.64
N VAL A 214 -5.00 -4.29 11.47
CA VAL A 214 -4.91 -2.91 10.98
C VAL A 214 -3.55 -2.69 10.36
N LEU A 215 -3.52 -2.66 9.02
CA LEU A 215 -2.30 -2.62 8.23
C LEU A 215 -1.67 -1.22 8.19
N VAL A 216 -0.38 -1.14 8.51
CA VAL A 216 0.42 0.09 8.46
C VAL A 216 1.74 -0.17 7.74
N CYS A 217 1.97 0.53 6.63
CA CYS A 217 3.26 0.47 5.92
C CYS A 217 4.38 1.03 6.81
N ALA A 218 5.38 0.20 7.12
CA ALA A 218 6.50 0.52 8.01
C ALA A 218 7.70 1.15 7.27
N SER A 219 7.50 1.57 6.02
CA SER A 219 8.45 2.29 5.20
C SER A 219 8.16 3.79 5.20
N ASN A 220 9.20 4.62 5.33
CA ASN A 220 9.16 6.07 5.19
C ASN A 220 9.70 6.55 3.82
N GLN A 221 9.90 5.63 2.87
CA GLN A 221 10.50 5.98 1.58
C GLN A 221 9.63 6.91 0.74
N GLU A 222 10.28 7.69 -0.13
CA GLU A 222 9.65 8.51 -1.15
C GLU A 222 8.90 7.61 -2.15
N GLY A 223 7.66 7.25 -1.81
CA GLY A 223 6.94 6.16 -2.45
C GLY A 223 5.85 5.54 -1.57
N ARG A 224 5.90 5.78 -0.26
CA ARG A 224 4.93 5.29 0.72
C ARG A 224 3.46 5.51 0.33
N ASN A 225 3.11 6.71 -0.14
CA ASN A 225 1.74 7.00 -0.59
C ASN A 225 1.33 6.17 -1.82
N LEU A 226 2.31 5.79 -2.64
CA LEU A 226 2.10 4.90 -3.79
C LEU A 226 1.92 3.46 -3.29
N ILE A 227 2.72 3.02 -2.31
CA ILE A 227 2.62 1.74 -1.60
C ILE A 227 1.24 1.55 -0.94
N LYS A 228 0.78 2.53 -0.14
CA LYS A 228 -0.56 2.52 0.48
C LYS A 228 -1.70 2.39 -0.54
N ARG A 229 -1.47 2.81 -1.80
CA ARG A 229 -2.46 2.71 -2.87
C ARG A 229 -2.44 1.36 -3.59
N LEU A 230 -1.51 0.45 -3.30
CA LEU A 230 -1.46 -0.91 -3.89
C LEU A 230 -2.34 -1.91 -3.17
N GLU A 231 -2.97 -1.52 -2.07
CA GLU A 231 -4.03 -2.29 -1.44
C GLU A 231 -5.17 -2.61 -2.43
N PRO A 232 -5.82 -3.78 -2.30
CA PRO A 232 -5.72 -4.70 -1.16
C PRO A 232 -4.56 -5.70 -1.23
N PHE A 233 -4.03 -6.06 -0.07
CA PHE A 233 -3.27 -7.29 0.15
C PHE A 233 -4.16 -8.30 0.88
N TYR A 234 -4.20 -9.55 0.42
CA TYR A 234 -5.00 -10.59 1.07
C TYR A 234 -4.20 -11.21 2.23
N LEU A 235 -4.30 -10.61 3.41
CA LEU A 235 -3.54 -11.02 4.61
C LEU A 235 -3.84 -12.44 5.09
N LYS A 236 -4.97 -13.04 4.66
CA LYS A 236 -5.28 -14.46 4.91
C LYS A 236 -4.31 -15.43 4.25
N GLU A 237 -3.49 -14.95 3.31
CA GLU A 237 -2.48 -15.75 2.61
C GLU A 237 -1.07 -15.57 3.21
N LEU A 238 -0.96 -14.93 4.37
CA LEU A 238 0.28 -14.85 5.13
C LEU A 238 0.74 -16.26 5.54
N VAL A 239 2.02 -16.54 5.34
CA VAL A 239 2.69 -17.75 5.80
C VAL A 239 3.80 -17.39 6.80
N PRO A 240 4.21 -18.29 7.70
CA PRO A 240 5.36 -18.07 8.56
C PRO A 240 6.60 -17.65 7.76
N TYR A 241 7.31 -16.64 8.24
CA TYR A 241 8.52 -16.16 7.59
C TYR A 241 9.59 -17.26 7.58
N LYS A 242 10.16 -17.46 6.40
CA LYS A 242 11.30 -18.34 6.14
C LYS A 242 12.29 -17.60 5.22
N SER A 243 13.59 -17.72 5.48
CA SER A 243 14.62 -16.98 4.73
C SER A 243 14.67 -17.39 3.25
N GLU A 244 14.22 -18.61 2.93
CA GLU A 244 14.06 -19.14 1.58
C GLU A 244 13.25 -18.21 0.67
N TYR A 245 12.20 -17.55 1.20
CA TYR A 245 11.37 -16.63 0.42
C TYR A 245 12.09 -15.34 0.01
N LEU A 246 13.19 -14.99 0.70
CA LEU A 246 14.03 -13.85 0.35
C LEU A 246 15.11 -14.22 -0.67
N SER A 247 15.33 -15.51 -0.96
CA SER A 247 16.37 -15.88 -1.93
C SER A 247 16.04 -15.37 -3.33
N GLY A 248 16.83 -14.42 -3.84
CA GLY A 248 16.58 -13.72 -5.11
C GLY A 248 15.75 -12.43 -5.00
N PHE A 249 15.39 -12.03 -3.78
CA PHE A 249 14.62 -10.82 -3.46
C PHE A 249 15.32 -9.99 -2.38
N CYS A 250 15.04 -8.69 -2.33
CA CYS A 250 15.49 -7.85 -1.23
C CYS A 250 14.34 -7.58 -0.24
N ALA A 251 14.63 -7.32 1.03
CA ALA A 251 13.64 -6.82 1.98
C ALA A 251 14.04 -5.41 2.44
N GLU A 252 13.10 -4.47 2.50
CA GLU A 252 13.38 -3.17 3.12
C GLU A 252 13.41 -3.32 4.65
N LYS A 253 14.35 -2.65 5.31
CA LYS A 253 14.31 -2.47 6.76
C LYS A 253 13.21 -1.47 7.10
N TYR A 254 12.41 -1.76 8.13
CA TYR A 254 11.41 -0.79 8.57
C TYR A 254 12.09 0.50 9.05
N SER A 255 11.54 1.64 8.63
CA SER A 255 11.98 2.96 9.05
C SER A 255 11.00 3.63 10.00
N ILE A 256 9.79 3.06 10.12
CA ILE A 256 8.77 3.48 11.08
C ILE A 256 8.71 2.43 12.18
N GLY A 257 9.11 2.82 13.38
CA GLY A 257 9.09 1.94 14.56
C GLY A 257 7.68 1.59 15.04
N LEU A 258 7.59 0.65 15.97
CA LEU A 258 6.33 0.10 16.49
C LEU A 258 5.36 1.15 17.05
N GLU A 259 5.83 2.03 17.94
CA GLU A 259 4.96 3.04 18.55
C GLU A 259 4.45 4.06 17.53
N GLN A 260 5.33 4.49 16.62
CA GLN A 260 4.97 5.40 15.54
C GLN A 260 3.95 4.75 14.60
N GLY A 261 4.16 3.48 14.23
CA GLY A 261 3.23 2.69 13.44
C GLY A 261 1.86 2.57 14.11
N PHE A 262 1.82 2.33 15.43
CA PHE A 262 0.56 2.23 16.15
C PHE A 262 -0.18 3.57 16.21
N ASN A 263 0.53 4.69 16.37
CA ASN A 263 -0.08 6.02 16.28
C ASN A 263 -0.69 6.30 14.90
N GLU A 264 -0.11 5.77 13.83
CA GLU A 264 -0.76 5.79 12.51
C GLU A 264 -1.99 4.87 12.44
N ALA A 265 -1.92 3.66 12.99
CA ALA A 265 -3.05 2.72 13.07
C ALA A 265 -4.25 3.36 13.77
N LYS A 266 -4.04 4.13 14.85
CA LYS A 266 -5.10 4.87 15.55
C LYS A 266 -5.87 5.82 14.62
N SER A 267 -5.22 6.42 13.62
CA SER A 267 -5.89 7.31 12.65
C SER A 267 -6.82 6.52 11.74
N THR A 268 -6.39 5.36 11.26
CA THR A 268 -7.22 4.42 10.47
C THR A 268 -8.41 3.92 11.31
N ILE A 269 -8.14 3.45 12.53
CA ILE A 269 -9.17 3.00 13.48
C ILE A 269 -10.18 4.11 13.75
N ARG A 270 -9.73 5.34 14.01
CA ARG A 270 -10.62 6.48 14.27
C ARG A 270 -11.52 6.79 13.07
N SER A 271 -11.00 6.72 11.85
CA SER A 271 -11.80 6.93 10.64
C SER A 271 -12.86 5.83 10.47
N GLN A 272 -12.53 4.58 10.77
CA GLN A 272 -13.47 3.47 10.71
C GLN A 272 -14.54 3.57 11.82
N LEU A 273 -14.14 3.85 13.06
CA LEU A 273 -15.04 4.10 14.19
C LEU A 273 -16.03 5.24 13.90
N HIS A 274 -15.56 6.32 13.27
CA HIS A 274 -16.44 7.43 12.89
C HIS A 274 -17.56 6.97 11.95
N SER A 275 -17.24 6.15 10.95
CA SER A 275 -18.24 5.57 10.04
C SER A 275 -19.16 4.56 10.73
N LEU A 276 -18.61 3.65 11.54
CA LEU A 276 -19.36 2.62 12.27
C LEU A 276 -20.37 3.23 13.25
N ILE A 277 -19.93 4.18 14.08
CA ILE A 277 -20.79 4.86 15.07
C ILE A 277 -21.84 5.71 14.36
N ARG A 278 -21.45 6.44 13.30
CA ARG A 278 -22.40 7.23 12.50
C ARG A 278 -23.52 6.36 11.94
N ASN A 279 -23.21 5.17 11.46
CA ASN A 279 -24.18 4.23 10.90
C ASN A 279 -25.07 3.56 11.97
N GLN A 280 -24.59 3.44 13.21
CA GLN A 280 -25.37 2.91 14.33
C GLN A 280 -26.40 3.91 14.88
N ILE A 281 -26.11 5.22 14.80
CA ILE A 281 -27.05 6.25 15.25
C ILE A 281 -28.28 6.24 14.32
N ALA A 282 -29.42 5.77 14.84
CA ALA A 282 -30.69 5.78 14.11
C ALA A 282 -31.17 7.23 13.87
N ALA A 283 -30.80 7.79 12.72
CA ALA A 283 -31.05 9.16 12.31
C ALA A 283 -31.07 9.32 10.78
N ASP A 284 -31.76 10.34 10.28
CA ASP A 284 -31.70 10.73 8.87
C ASP A 284 -30.42 11.52 8.54
N GLU A 285 -29.98 12.35 9.49
CA GLU A 285 -28.70 13.06 9.43
C GLU A 285 -27.97 12.96 10.77
N VAL A 286 -26.64 12.91 10.74
CA VAL A 286 -25.79 12.99 11.93
C VAL A 286 -24.83 14.13 11.76
N ARG A 287 -24.69 14.99 12.78
CA ARG A 287 -23.69 16.06 12.83
C ARG A 287 -23.03 16.14 14.19
N ASN A 288 -21.92 16.89 14.25
CA ASN A 288 -21.17 17.14 15.48
C ASN A 288 -20.78 15.85 16.24
N LEU A 289 -20.50 14.77 15.50
CA LEU A 289 -20.04 13.50 16.07
C LEU A 289 -18.63 13.69 16.64
N ARG A 290 -18.52 13.54 17.96
CA ARG A 290 -17.27 13.53 18.70
C ARG A 290 -17.10 12.16 19.33
N ILE A 291 -15.91 11.59 19.19
CA ILE A 291 -15.60 10.25 19.68
C ILE A 291 -14.31 10.36 20.48
N ASN A 292 -14.33 9.81 21.70
CA ASN A 292 -13.15 9.59 22.53
C ASN A 292 -12.95 8.08 22.71
N THR A 293 -11.76 7.57 22.39
CA THR A 293 -11.49 6.14 22.30
C THR A 293 -10.30 5.76 23.17
N SER A 294 -10.50 4.75 24.01
CA SER A 294 -9.43 4.02 24.70
C SER A 294 -9.10 2.75 23.94
N TYR A 295 -7.82 2.38 23.97
CA TYR A 295 -7.26 1.19 23.32
C TYR A 295 -6.73 0.23 24.38
N SER A 296 -6.96 -1.06 24.21
CA SER A 296 -6.48 -2.12 25.11
C SER A 296 -6.14 -3.39 24.32
N ASP A 297 -5.40 -4.30 24.95
CA ASP A 297 -4.91 -5.55 24.33
C ASP A 297 -4.27 -5.32 22.96
N VAL A 298 -3.39 -4.32 22.89
CA VAL A 298 -2.77 -3.93 21.62
C VAL A 298 -1.69 -4.92 21.29
N LYS A 299 -1.89 -5.67 20.21
CA LYS A 299 -0.89 -6.60 19.69
C LYS A 299 -0.40 -6.14 18.33
N PHE A 300 0.80 -6.56 17.97
CA PHE A 300 1.35 -6.29 16.65
C PHE A 300 2.02 -7.53 16.06
N LYS A 301 2.22 -7.45 14.75
CA LYS A 301 2.93 -8.45 13.95
C LYS A 301 3.76 -7.74 12.90
N HIS A 302 5.05 -8.09 12.80
CA HIS A 302 5.89 -7.66 11.68
C HIS A 302 5.61 -8.55 10.48
N ILE A 303 5.22 -7.97 9.35
CA ILE A 303 4.95 -8.71 8.12
C ILE A 303 5.72 -8.13 6.93
N LEU A 304 6.03 -8.99 5.97
CA LEU A 304 6.62 -8.61 4.69
C LEU A 304 5.62 -8.79 3.55
N LEU A 305 5.42 -7.74 2.75
CA LEU A 305 4.50 -7.76 1.61
C LEU A 305 5.26 -7.60 0.27
N PRO A 306 4.95 -8.42 -0.75
CA PRO A 306 5.71 -8.50 -1.99
C PRO A 306 5.31 -7.37 -2.94
N ILE A 307 6.28 -6.57 -3.37
CA ILE A 307 6.07 -5.48 -4.33
C ILE A 307 7.17 -5.52 -5.38
N TRP A 308 6.78 -5.46 -6.65
CA TRP A 308 7.72 -5.18 -7.73
C TRP A 308 7.88 -3.67 -7.91
N ILE A 309 9.11 -3.18 -7.89
CA ILE A 309 9.45 -1.77 -8.02
C ILE A 309 10.23 -1.56 -9.33
N SER A 310 9.79 -0.57 -10.11
CA SER A 310 10.52 -0.04 -11.25
C SER A 310 10.73 1.45 -11.03
N ALA A 311 12.00 1.88 -11.00
CA ALA A 311 12.39 3.28 -10.95
C ALA A 311 13.15 3.61 -12.24
N TYR A 312 12.59 4.50 -13.04
CA TYR A 312 13.20 4.93 -14.29
C TYR A 312 13.33 6.45 -14.36
N LYS A 313 14.41 6.91 -14.99
CA LYS A 313 14.67 8.34 -15.19
C LYS A 313 14.05 8.78 -16.52
N TYR A 314 13.29 9.87 -16.48
CA TYR A 314 12.77 10.53 -17.68
C TYR A 314 13.01 12.04 -17.60
N GLY A 315 13.93 12.54 -18.42
CA GLY A 315 14.54 13.86 -18.22
C GLY A 315 15.30 13.87 -16.89
N ASP A 316 15.11 14.89 -16.07
CA ASP A 316 15.75 15.01 -14.74
C ASP A 316 14.89 14.47 -13.59
N LYS A 317 13.78 13.78 -13.89
CA LYS A 317 12.85 13.25 -12.88
C LYS A 317 12.85 11.74 -12.86
N ILE A 318 12.85 11.18 -11.65
CA ILE A 318 12.64 9.76 -11.41
C ILE A 318 11.14 9.51 -11.32
N TYR A 319 10.66 8.54 -12.10
CA TYR A 319 9.29 8.06 -12.02
C TYR A 319 9.31 6.65 -11.44
N LYS A 320 8.36 6.41 -10.53
CA LYS A 320 8.21 5.11 -9.88
C LYS A 320 6.92 4.45 -10.33
N PHE A 321 7.05 3.17 -10.52
CA PHE A 321 5.98 2.26 -10.82
C PHE A 321 6.08 1.04 -9.91
N LEU A 322 4.94 0.59 -9.43
CA LEU A 322 4.81 -0.48 -8.46
C LEU A 322 3.77 -1.50 -8.93
N VAL A 323 4.08 -2.78 -8.78
CA VAL A 323 3.13 -3.89 -8.94
C VAL A 323 2.99 -4.62 -7.61
N ASN A 324 1.76 -4.87 -7.19
CA ASN A 324 1.47 -5.72 -6.07
C ASN A 324 1.86 -7.17 -6.46
N GLY A 325 2.85 -7.73 -5.77
CA GLY A 325 3.40 -9.06 -6.07
C GLY A 325 2.46 -10.22 -5.78
N GLN A 326 1.31 -9.96 -5.15
CA GLN A 326 0.24 -10.92 -4.89
C GLN A 326 -0.90 -10.79 -5.90
N THR A 327 -1.41 -9.58 -6.12
CA THR A 327 -2.64 -9.33 -6.91
C THR A 327 -2.37 -8.90 -8.35
N GLY A 328 -1.16 -8.43 -8.64
CA GLY A 328 -0.83 -7.81 -9.92
C GLY A 328 -1.46 -6.43 -10.10
N GLU A 329 -2.01 -5.82 -9.05
CA GLU A 329 -2.46 -4.43 -9.07
C GLU A 329 -1.28 -3.48 -9.28
N VAL A 330 -1.53 -2.36 -9.95
CA VAL A 330 -0.51 -1.55 -10.58
C VAL A 330 -0.77 -0.09 -10.25
N LYS A 331 0.22 0.55 -9.60
CA LYS A 331 0.19 1.98 -9.25
C LYS A 331 1.51 2.63 -9.66
N GLY A 332 1.44 3.84 -10.20
CA GLY A 332 2.62 4.52 -10.69
C GLY A 332 2.35 5.96 -11.04
N LYS A 333 3.44 6.69 -11.29
CA LYS A 333 3.42 7.99 -11.97
C LYS A 333 4.03 7.81 -13.35
N ALA A 334 3.49 8.51 -14.34
CA ALA A 334 4.05 8.56 -15.69
C ALA A 334 4.14 10.03 -16.12
N PRO A 335 5.18 10.43 -16.88
CA PRO A 335 5.25 11.76 -17.45
C PRO A 335 4.05 12.02 -18.36
N VAL A 336 3.62 13.28 -18.40
CA VAL A 336 2.57 13.77 -19.29
C VAL A 336 3.23 14.47 -20.47
N SER A 337 2.85 14.10 -21.68
CA SER A 337 3.32 14.72 -22.91
C SER A 337 2.62 16.06 -23.12
N ALA A 338 3.35 17.16 -22.93
CA ALA A 338 2.85 18.52 -23.17
C ALA A 338 2.30 18.67 -24.60
N VAL A 339 2.96 18.08 -25.59
CA VAL A 339 2.53 18.09 -26.99
C VAL A 339 1.14 17.47 -27.15
N LYS A 340 0.88 16.32 -26.52
CA LYS A 340 -0.44 15.66 -26.59
C LYS A 340 -1.53 16.48 -25.88
N VAL A 341 -1.18 17.15 -24.77
CA VAL A 341 -2.12 18.03 -24.05
C VAL A 341 -2.46 19.26 -24.90
N ILE A 342 -1.45 19.93 -25.46
CA ILE A 342 -1.63 21.11 -26.32
C ILE A 342 -2.44 20.74 -27.56
N ALA A 343 -2.13 19.62 -28.21
CA ALA A 343 -2.89 19.14 -29.37
C ALA A 343 -4.37 18.90 -29.04
N LEU A 344 -4.68 18.35 -27.87
CA LEU A 344 -6.06 18.17 -27.42
C LEU A 344 -6.76 19.52 -27.17
N ILE A 345 -6.08 20.47 -26.53
CA ILE A 345 -6.61 21.82 -26.30
C ILE A 345 -6.94 22.50 -27.64
N ILE A 346 -6.02 22.45 -28.60
CA ILE A 346 -6.23 23.00 -29.95
C ILE A 346 -7.42 22.33 -30.63
N ALA A 347 -7.54 21.00 -30.55
CA ALA A 347 -8.66 20.26 -31.13
C ALA A 347 -10.02 20.68 -30.53
N ILE A 348 -10.09 20.89 -29.21
CA ILE A 348 -11.29 21.38 -28.52
C ILE A 348 -11.64 22.80 -28.96
N LEU A 349 -10.64 23.69 -29.06
CA LEU A 349 -10.86 25.07 -29.53
C LEU A 349 -11.40 25.12 -30.96
N ILE A 350 -10.88 24.27 -31.85
CA ILE A 350 -11.38 24.14 -33.22
C ILE A 350 -12.83 23.66 -33.23
N LEU A 351 -13.17 22.63 -32.43
CA LEU A 351 -14.55 22.13 -32.33
C LEU A 351 -15.53 23.20 -31.83
N ILE A 352 -15.12 23.98 -30.84
CA ILE A 352 -15.92 25.11 -30.32
C ILE A 352 -16.12 26.17 -31.41
N ALA A 353 -15.06 26.54 -32.13
CA ALA A 353 -15.15 27.52 -33.22
C ALA A 353 -16.08 27.05 -34.34
N VAL A 354 -16.00 25.77 -34.74
CA VAL A 354 -16.90 25.17 -35.74
C VAL A 354 -18.34 25.16 -35.26
N TYR A 355 -18.58 24.82 -33.99
CA TYR A 355 -19.92 24.83 -33.39
C TYR A 355 -20.55 26.23 -33.39
N PHE A 356 -19.80 27.26 -32.97
CA PHE A 356 -20.26 28.64 -33.01
C PHE A 356 -20.51 29.13 -34.45
N PHE A 357 -19.66 28.74 -35.40
CA PHE A 357 -19.87 29.06 -36.82
C PHE A 357 -21.16 28.44 -37.37
N TYR A 358 -21.51 27.23 -36.96
CA TYR A 358 -22.74 26.55 -37.39
C TYR A 358 -24.01 27.09 -36.73
N ILE A 359 -23.92 27.68 -35.54
CA ILE A 359 -25.06 28.29 -34.83
C ILE A 359 -25.34 29.72 -35.29
N ASN A 360 -24.29 30.45 -35.68
CA ASN A 360 -24.41 31.84 -36.14
C ASN A 360 -24.73 31.95 -37.65
N LYS A 361 -25.04 30.84 -38.31
CA LYS A 361 -25.40 30.74 -39.72
C LYS A 361 -26.80 30.15 -39.83
#